data_AF-A0A935AGK7-F1
#
_entry.id   AF-A0A935AGK7-F1
#
_cell.length_a   1.000
_cell.length_b   1.000
_cell.length_c   1.000
_cell.angle_alpha   90.00
_cell.angle_beta   90.00
_cell.angle_gamma   90.00
#
_symmetry.space_group_name_H-M   'P 1'
#
loop_
_entity.id
_entity.type
_entity.pdbx_description
1 polymer ?
#
loop_
_entity_poly.entity_id
_entity_poly.type
_entity_poly.pdbx_seq_one_letter_code
_entity_poly.pdbx_strand_id
1 'polypeptide(L)'
;MGEAEFESKALVEAVHGALAELATVAAEVSIGTPGGRFQVRWDEGGSATALGQLAFFAEFLEVSGLFERWVACCPMAYTSPNAPATRDVLGTWLLSILDGQRRYAHGGLAR
;
A
#
# COMPACT_ATOMS: atom_id res chain seq x y z
N MET A 1 18.53 -52.75 3.80
CA MET A 1 18.99 -51.65 2.94
C MET A 1 17.79 -50.79 2.54
N GLY A 2 17.14 -50.16 3.53
CA GLY A 2 15.87 -49.43 3.33
C GLY A 2 15.58 -48.36 4.39
N GLU A 3 16.30 -48.34 5.52
CA GLU A 3 16.05 -47.34 6.57
C GLU A 3 16.64 -45.97 6.27
N ALA A 4 17.83 -45.91 5.65
CA ALA A 4 18.46 -44.65 5.26
C ALA A 4 17.66 -43.86 4.20
N GLU A 5 16.90 -44.57 3.36
CA GLU A 5 16.06 -43.96 2.33
C GLU A 5 14.79 -43.34 2.95
N PHE A 6 14.23 -44.01 3.97
CA PHE A 6 13.09 -43.53 4.75
C PHE A 6 13.41 -42.27 5.57
N GLU A 7 14.57 -42.20 6.22
CA GLU A 7 15.01 -40.98 6.93
C GLU A 7 15.20 -39.79 5.98
N SER A 8 15.77 -40.01 4.79
CA SER A 8 15.94 -38.94 3.81
C SER A 8 14.60 -38.38 3.34
N LYS A 9 13.60 -39.26 3.15
CA LYS A 9 12.26 -38.86 2.70
C LYS A 9 11.54 -38.03 3.77
N ALA A 10 11.62 -38.45 5.04
CA ALA A 10 11.04 -37.71 6.16
C ALA A 10 11.69 -36.33 6.34
N LEU A 11 13.01 -36.24 6.17
CA LEU A 11 13.74 -34.98 6.20
C LEU A 11 13.28 -34.03 5.08
N VAL A 12 13.13 -34.55 3.85
CA VAL A 12 12.70 -33.74 2.69
C VAL A 12 11.27 -33.22 2.87
N GLU A 13 10.37 -34.03 3.42
CA GLU A 13 9.01 -33.58 3.78
C GLU A 13 9.02 -32.50 4.86
N ALA A 14 9.82 -32.68 5.91
CA ALA A 14 9.95 -31.69 6.97
C ALA A 14 10.53 -30.35 6.46
N VAL A 15 11.53 -30.40 5.57
CA VAL A 15 12.12 -29.21 4.95
C VAL A 15 11.12 -28.51 4.03
N HIS A 16 10.33 -29.24 3.24
CA HIS A 16 9.26 -28.65 2.43
C HIS A 16 8.20 -27.97 3.30
N GLY A 17 7.79 -28.61 4.41
CA GLY A 17 6.85 -28.02 5.36
C GLY A 17 7.39 -26.74 5.98
N ALA A 18 8.64 -26.74 6.43
CA ALA A 18 9.28 -25.56 7.00
C ALA A 18 9.45 -24.42 5.98
N LEU A 19 9.80 -24.73 4.73
CA LEU A 19 9.89 -23.74 3.65
C LEU A 19 8.51 -23.15 3.29
N ALA A 20 7.46 -23.96 3.30
CA ALA A 20 6.10 -23.50 3.06
C ALA A 20 5.61 -22.54 4.17
N GLU A 21 5.88 -22.85 5.45
CA GLU A 21 5.55 -21.94 6.55
C GLU A 21 6.33 -20.63 6.49
N LEU A 22 7.64 -20.68 6.20
CA LEU A 22 8.48 -19.49 6.01
C LEU A 22 8.00 -18.60 4.86
N ALA A 23 7.59 -19.20 3.74
CA ALA A 23 7.00 -18.46 2.61
C ALA A 23 5.70 -17.75 3.02
N THR A 24 4.89 -18.39 3.87
CA THR A 24 3.62 -17.82 4.35
C THR A 24 3.84 -16.61 5.26
N VAL A 25 4.86 -16.66 6.13
CA VAL A 25 5.22 -15.53 7.02
C VAL A 25 5.86 -14.39 6.22
N ALA A 26 6.69 -14.70 5.22
CA ALA A 26 7.24 -13.70 4.31
C ALA A 26 6.15 -13.03 3.44
N ALA A 27 4.98 -13.65 3.30
CA ALA A 27 3.87 -13.08 2.55
C ALA A 27 3.19 -11.92 3.27
N GLU A 28 3.24 -11.83 4.62
CA GLU A 28 2.58 -10.77 5.40
C GLU A 28 3.54 -9.62 5.72
N VAL A 29 3.41 -8.53 4.96
CA VAL A 29 4.25 -7.33 5.02
C VAL A 29 3.49 -6.21 5.74
N SER A 30 4.12 -5.63 6.76
CA SER A 30 3.60 -4.45 7.45
C SER A 30 4.11 -3.16 6.80
N ILE A 31 3.19 -2.30 6.42
CA ILE A 31 3.45 -1.07 5.63
C ILE A 31 3.03 0.15 6.44
N GLY A 32 3.92 1.13 6.56
CA GLY A 32 3.62 2.42 7.21
C GLY A 32 3.16 3.46 6.20
N THR A 33 1.95 4.01 6.33
CA THR A 33 1.40 5.03 5.42
C THR A 33 1.00 6.29 6.19
N PRO A 34 0.72 7.43 5.50
CA PRO A 34 0.24 8.64 6.18
C PRO A 34 -1.08 8.44 6.93
N GLY A 35 -1.88 7.43 6.55
CA GLY A 35 -3.14 7.07 7.20
C GLY A 35 -3.00 6.02 8.31
N GLY A 36 -1.78 5.58 8.63
CA GLY A 36 -1.50 4.55 9.61
C GLY A 36 -0.87 3.29 9.01
N ARG A 37 -0.89 2.20 9.77
CA ARG A 37 -0.21 0.94 9.42
C ARG A 37 -1.18 -0.02 8.74
N PHE A 38 -0.72 -0.63 7.65
CA PHE A 38 -1.46 -1.63 6.88
C PHE A 38 -0.72 -2.97 6.92
N GLN A 39 -1.46 -4.07 6.91
CA GLN A 39 -0.90 -5.41 6.68
C GLN A 39 -1.26 -5.82 5.25
N VAL A 40 -0.25 -6.20 4.48
CA VAL A 40 -0.40 -6.62 3.09
C VAL A 40 0.04 -8.06 2.98
N ARG A 41 -0.81 -8.89 2.33
CA ARG A 41 -0.48 -10.27 2.03
C ARG A 41 -0.42 -10.49 0.54
N TRP A 42 0.63 -11.16 0.08
CA TRP A 42 0.70 -11.64 -1.31
C TRP A 42 -0.25 -12.81 -1.52
N ASP A 43 -1.06 -12.73 -2.58
CA ASP A 43 -1.93 -13.81 -3.04
C ASP A 43 -1.40 -14.35 -4.38
N GLU A 44 -0.82 -15.56 -4.36
CA GLU A 44 -0.25 -16.20 -5.54
C GLU A 44 -1.31 -16.59 -6.58
N GLY A 45 -2.58 -16.75 -6.17
CA GLY A 45 -3.70 -17.04 -7.07
C GLY A 45 -4.40 -15.80 -7.61
N GLY A 46 -4.05 -14.62 -7.10
CA GLY A 46 -4.68 -13.35 -7.43
C GLY A 46 -4.03 -12.67 -8.63
N SER A 47 -4.84 -12.05 -9.49
CA SER A 47 -4.31 -11.14 -10.52
C SER A 47 -3.81 -9.85 -9.88
N ALA A 48 -2.65 -9.37 -10.32
CA ALA A 48 -2.11 -8.08 -9.88
C ALA A 48 -3.05 -6.94 -10.32
N THR A 49 -3.54 -6.16 -9.37
CA THR A 49 -4.33 -4.95 -9.65
C THR A 49 -3.47 -3.71 -9.42
N ALA A 50 -3.70 -2.64 -10.20
CA ALA A 50 -3.01 -1.36 -9.99
C ALA A 50 -3.25 -0.80 -8.57
N LEU A 51 -4.46 -1.02 -8.04
CA LEU A 51 -4.82 -0.65 -6.66
C LEU A 51 -4.01 -1.42 -5.61
N GLY A 52 -3.62 -2.67 -5.90
CA GLY A 52 -2.83 -3.50 -5.00
C GLY A 52 -1.43 -2.94 -4.70
N GLN A 53 -0.88 -2.11 -5.57
CA GLN A 53 0.42 -1.46 -5.37
C GLN A 53 0.33 -0.14 -4.58
N LEU A 54 -0.87 0.39 -4.35
CA LEU A 54 -1.06 1.70 -3.70
C LEU A 54 -0.54 1.75 -2.26
N ALA A 55 -0.61 0.64 -1.52
CA ALA A 55 -0.13 0.60 -0.14
C ALA A 55 1.38 0.89 -0.08
N PHE A 56 2.17 0.28 -0.97
CA PHE A 56 3.61 0.52 -1.08
C PHE A 56 3.93 1.94 -1.56
N PHE A 57 3.14 2.48 -2.49
CA PHE A 57 3.31 3.86 -2.93
C PHE A 57 2.99 4.86 -1.79
N ALA A 58 1.97 4.58 -0.98
CA ALA A 58 1.64 5.38 0.19
C ALA A 58 2.78 5.35 1.23
N GLU A 59 3.43 4.21 1.45
CA GLU A 59 4.62 4.12 2.30
C GLU A 59 5.81 4.88 1.75
N PHE A 60 6.04 4.83 0.43
CA PHE A 60 7.04 5.68 -0.20
C PHE A 60 6.77 7.16 0.08
N LEU A 61 5.51 7.62 0.01
CA LEU A 61 5.16 9.01 0.30
C LEU A 61 5.39 9.39 1.77
N GLU A 62 5.12 8.47 2.70
CA GLU A 62 5.36 8.64 4.13
C GLU A 62 6.86 8.72 4.42
N VAL A 63 7.63 7.71 4.01
CA VAL A 63 9.08 7.62 4.27
C VAL A 63 9.83 8.77 3.61
N SER A 64 9.45 9.16 2.39
CA SER A 64 10.07 10.29 1.70
C SER A 64 9.64 11.66 2.22
N GLY A 65 8.54 11.73 2.99
CA GLY A 65 7.90 12.97 3.42
C GLY A 65 7.39 13.85 2.26
N LEU A 66 7.24 13.30 1.05
CA LEU A 66 6.82 14.07 -0.13
C LEU A 66 5.40 14.61 0.03
N PHE A 67 4.49 13.79 0.56
CA PHE A 67 3.12 14.21 0.78
C PHE A 67 3.05 15.32 1.83
N GLU A 68 3.74 15.18 2.95
CA GLU A 68 3.78 16.21 4.00
C GLU A 68 4.35 17.54 3.51
N ARG A 69 5.46 17.51 2.76
CA ARG A 69 6.00 18.73 2.16
C ARG A 69 5.02 19.38 1.19
N TRP A 70 4.29 18.58 0.42
CA TRP A 70 3.28 19.11 -0.48
C TRP A 70 2.10 19.73 0.26
N VAL A 71 1.60 19.11 1.34
CA VAL A 71 0.57 19.70 2.22
C VAL A 71 1.06 21.03 2.80
N ALA A 72 2.29 21.08 3.33
CA ALA A 72 2.86 22.27 3.96
C ALA A 72 3.07 23.44 2.99
N CYS A 73 3.40 23.15 1.73
CA CYS A 73 3.61 24.17 0.70
C CYS A 73 2.33 24.51 -0.09
N CYS A 74 1.20 23.87 0.21
CA CYS A 74 -0.03 24.07 -0.56
C CYS A 74 -0.66 25.43 -0.24
N PRO A 75 -0.95 26.29 -1.25
CA PRO A 75 -1.51 27.62 -1.03
C PRO A 75 -3.01 27.62 -0.69
N MET A 76 -3.59 26.49 -0.28
CA MET A 76 -5.01 26.41 0.10
C MET A 76 -5.24 27.08 1.45
N ALA A 77 -6.08 28.11 1.46
CA ALA A 77 -6.47 28.85 2.66
C ALA A 77 -8.00 28.80 2.82
N TYR A 78 -8.51 27.66 3.28
CA TYR A 78 -9.92 27.54 3.62
C TYR A 78 -10.21 28.16 4.99
N THR A 79 -11.30 28.92 5.11
CA THR A 79 -11.64 29.69 6.32
C THR A 79 -12.98 29.30 6.94
N SER A 80 -13.75 28.43 6.29
CA SER A 80 -15.07 27.99 6.77
C SER A 80 -14.93 26.95 7.90
N PRO A 81 -15.81 26.96 8.92
CA PRO A 81 -15.86 25.92 9.96
C PRO A 81 -16.09 24.50 9.41
N ASN A 82 -16.69 24.39 8.22
CA ASN A 82 -16.97 23.12 7.55
C ASN A 82 -15.95 22.81 6.44
N ALA A 83 -14.86 23.56 6.33
CA ALA A 83 -13.86 23.30 5.31
C ALA A 83 -13.06 22.02 5.64
N PRO A 84 -12.82 21.15 4.63
CA PRO A 84 -11.92 20.01 4.81
C PRO A 84 -10.48 20.50 5.05
N ALA A 85 -9.65 19.68 5.71
CA ALA A 85 -8.25 19.99 5.82
C ALA A 85 -7.57 19.90 4.44
N THR A 86 -6.53 20.72 4.22
CA THR A 86 -5.68 20.67 3.02
C THR A 86 -5.24 19.24 2.69
N ARG A 87 -4.86 18.47 3.71
CA ARG A 87 -4.47 17.07 3.60
C ARG A 87 -5.57 16.19 3.01
N ASP A 88 -6.81 16.35 3.45
CA ASP A 88 -7.94 15.53 3.01
C ASP A 88 -8.26 15.80 1.53
N VAL A 89 -8.18 17.06 1.12
CA VAL A 89 -8.36 17.47 -0.28
C VAL A 89 -7.25 16.90 -1.17
N LEU A 90 -5.99 17.09 -0.78
CA LEU A 90 -4.85 16.60 -1.56
C LEU A 90 -4.78 15.07 -1.61
N GLY A 91 -5.08 14.40 -0.49
CA GLY A 91 -5.14 12.94 -0.43
C GLY A 91 -6.23 12.37 -1.34
N THR A 92 -7.43 12.95 -1.30
CA THR A 92 -8.53 12.57 -2.20
C THR A 92 -8.18 12.80 -3.66
N TRP A 93 -7.53 13.93 -3.96
CA TRP A 93 -7.12 14.26 -5.32
C TRP A 93 -6.07 13.29 -5.85
N LEU A 94 -5.05 12.97 -5.03
CA LEU A 94 -4.02 11.99 -5.35
C LEU A 94 -4.62 10.61 -5.61
N LEU A 95 -5.50 10.11 -4.73
CA LEU A 95 -6.15 8.82 -4.90
C LEU A 95 -7.00 8.77 -6.18
N SER A 96 -7.71 9.87 -6.49
CA SER A 96 -8.50 9.97 -7.73
C SER A 96 -7.61 9.88 -8.98
N ILE A 97 -6.45 10.52 -8.97
CA ILE A 97 -5.47 10.44 -10.07
C ILE A 97 -4.96 9.00 -10.23
N LEU A 98 -4.64 8.34 -9.11
CA LEU A 98 -4.15 6.96 -9.11
C LEU A 98 -5.21 5.95 -9.55
N ASP A 99 -6.49 6.24 -9.29
CA ASP A 99 -7.64 5.50 -9.80
C ASP A 99 -7.93 5.79 -11.30
N GLY A 100 -7.09 6.59 -11.96
CA GLY A 100 -7.21 6.90 -13.39
C GLY A 100 -8.27 7.94 -13.73
N GLN A 101 -8.82 8.64 -12.74
CA GLN A 101 -9.76 9.72 -12.96
C GLN A 101 -9.04 10.89 -13.66
N ARG A 102 -9.57 11.31 -14.81
CA ARG A 102 -9.04 12.44 -15.58
C ARG A 102 -10.10 13.46 -15.86
N ARG A 103 -10.38 14.38 -14.93
CA ARG A 103 -11.14 15.61 -15.23
C ARG A 103 -10.70 16.80 -14.38
N TYR A 104 -10.15 17.80 -15.07
CA TYR A 104 -10.29 19.20 -14.69
C TYR A 104 -11.79 19.52 -14.61
N ALA A 105 -12.28 19.91 -13.44
CA ALA A 105 -13.50 20.69 -13.33
C ALA A 105 -13.06 22.16 -13.17
N HIS A 106 -13.26 22.98 -14.20
CA HIS A 106 -13.19 24.42 -14.05
C HIS A 106 -14.31 24.86 -13.08
N GLY A 107 -13.97 25.12 -11.83
CA GLY A 107 -14.73 26.05 -11.01
C GLY A 107 -14.46 27.45 -11.54
N GLY A 108 -15.17 27.84 -12.59
CA GLY A 108 -15.21 29.24 -13.02
C GLY A 108 -15.67 30.08 -11.85
N LEU A 109 -14.77 30.89 -11.30
CA LEU A 109 -15.11 31.95 -10.36
C LEU A 109 -16.09 32.88 -11.09
N ALA A 110 -17.35 32.85 -10.67
CA ALA A 110 -18.31 33.88 -10.99
C ALA A 110 -17.74 35.23 -10.50
N ARG A 111 -17.70 36.19 -11.42
CA ARG A 111 -17.47 37.59 -11.11
C ARG A 111 -18.76 38.21 -10.56
#